data_AF-A0A968KGM5-F1
#
_entry.id   AF-A0A968KGM5-F1
#
_cell.length_a   1.000
_cell.length_b   1.000
_cell.length_c   1.000
_cell.angle_alpha   90.00
_cell.angle_beta   90.00
_cell.angle_gamma   90.00
#
_symmetry.space_group_name_H-M   'P 1'
#
loop_
_entity.id
_entity.type
_entity.pdbx_description
1 polymer ?
#
loop_
_entity_poly.entity_id
_entity_poly.type
_entity_poly.pdbx_seq_one_letter_code
_entity_poly.pdbx_strand_id
1 'polypeptide(L)'
;EDGRFLSNFSKSENLTNIYNFSRELRYSPLARVFLTGYRELFLFQDMAKKERDRRSEPHSPKEAALSTRDIKGISLVLNKAINREVARLSRRLDFLATTGSTTPFIGLFGTVWGIMHSFRSIGVQGSASIGGVAPGIAEALIATAAGLLAA
;
A
#
# COMPACT_ATOMS: atom_id res chain seq x y z
N GLU A 1 13.83 -0.26 4.83
CA GLU A 1 13.74 -1.03 6.10
C GLU A 1 13.53 -2.51 5.87
N ASP A 2 12.67 -2.93 4.94
CA ASP A 2 12.39 -4.35 4.67
C ASP A 2 13.63 -5.20 4.35
N GLY A 3 14.56 -4.68 3.54
CA GLY A 3 15.83 -5.38 3.28
C GLY A 3 16.70 -5.58 4.53
N ARG A 4 16.65 -4.62 5.48
CA ARG A 4 17.35 -4.74 6.78
C ARG A 4 16.68 -5.79 7.67
N PHE A 5 15.34 -5.80 7.70
CA PHE A 5 14.58 -6.84 8.39
C PHE A 5 14.92 -8.23 7.84
N LEU A 6 14.85 -8.43 6.52
CA LEU A 6 15.11 -9.72 5.89
C LEU A 6 16.54 -10.21 6.12
N SER A 7 17.53 -9.32 6.03
CA SER A 7 18.92 -9.69 6.32
C SER A 7 19.12 -10.10 7.78
N ASN A 8 18.46 -9.42 8.73
CA ASN A 8 18.54 -9.78 10.14
C ASN A 8 17.78 -11.08 10.44
N PHE A 9 16.61 -11.26 9.83
CA PHE A 9 15.76 -12.44 9.96
C PHE A 9 16.46 -13.70 9.43
N SER A 10 17.15 -13.62 8.29
CA SER A 10 17.84 -14.78 7.72
C SER A 10 19.14 -15.16 8.45
N LYS A 11 19.75 -14.21 9.16
CA LYS A 11 21.01 -14.42 9.91
C LYS A 11 20.80 -14.80 11.38
N SER A 12 19.63 -14.52 11.94
CA SER A 12 19.36 -14.70 13.36
C SER A 12 18.55 -15.97 13.62
N GLU A 13 19.04 -16.82 14.51
CA GLU A 13 18.29 -18.00 14.99
C GLU A 13 17.38 -17.67 16.19
N ASN A 14 17.55 -16.50 16.81
CA ASN A 14 16.82 -16.08 18.01
C ASN A 14 15.66 -15.13 17.69
N LEU A 15 14.43 -15.62 17.88
CA LEU A 15 13.20 -14.85 17.65
C LEU A 15 13.08 -13.60 18.52
N THR A 16 13.64 -13.60 19.73
CA THR A 16 13.62 -12.43 20.64
C THR A 16 14.51 -11.30 20.12
N ASN A 17 15.65 -11.64 19.52
CA ASN A 17 16.51 -10.65 18.87
C ASN A 17 15.80 -10.03 17.66
N ILE A 18 15.14 -10.86 16.85
CA ILE A 18 14.34 -10.40 15.71
C ILE A 18 13.19 -9.51 16.21
N TYR A 19 12.52 -9.85 17.32
CA TYR A 19 11.46 -9.03 17.92
C TYR A 19 11.96 -7.64 18.32
N ASN A 20 13.07 -7.57 19.06
CA ASN A 20 13.64 -6.28 19.48
C ASN A 20 14.05 -5.42 18.28
N PHE A 21 14.72 -6.02 17.29
CA PHE A 21 15.09 -5.34 16.06
C PHE A 21 13.87 -4.89 15.24
N SER A 22 12.81 -5.70 15.19
CA SER A 22 11.58 -5.36 14.48
C SER A 22 10.86 -4.15 15.08
N ARG A 23 11.00 -3.93 16.39
CA ARG A 23 10.43 -2.74 17.06
C ARG A 23 11.12 -1.43 16.64
N GLU A 24 12.37 -1.51 16.19
CA GLU A 24 13.11 -0.35 15.70
C GLU A 24 12.69 0.04 14.27
N LEU A 25 12.10 -0.88 13.51
CA LEU A 25 11.69 -0.67 12.11
C LEU A 25 10.24 -0.17 12.03
N ARG A 26 10.07 1.15 11.95
CA ARG A 26 8.74 1.81 12.00
C ARG A 26 7.94 1.69 10.72
N TYR A 27 8.59 1.57 9.58
CA TYR A 27 7.96 1.61 8.25
C TYR A 27 7.90 0.24 7.57
N SER A 28 8.68 -0.75 8.03
CA SER A 28 8.68 -2.11 7.49
C SER A 28 7.33 -2.84 7.70
N PRO A 29 6.59 -3.16 6.62
CA PRO A 29 5.41 -4.03 6.71
C PRO A 29 5.77 -5.43 7.19
N LEU A 30 6.94 -5.96 6.78
CA LEU A 30 7.41 -7.28 7.19
C LEU A 30 7.67 -7.35 8.71
N ALA A 31 8.31 -6.33 9.28
CA ALA A 31 8.49 -6.22 10.72
C ALA A 31 7.15 -6.17 11.46
N ARG A 32 6.15 -5.43 10.96
CA ARG A 32 4.80 -5.38 11.55
C ARG A 32 4.09 -6.74 11.51
N VAL A 33 4.17 -7.46 10.40
CA VAL A 33 3.60 -8.81 10.27
C VAL A 33 4.30 -9.76 11.25
N PHE A 34 5.63 -9.72 11.32
CA PHE A 34 6.41 -10.51 12.26
C PHE A 34 6.02 -10.23 13.72
N LEU A 35 5.94 -8.96 14.12
CA LEU A 35 5.54 -8.57 15.48
C LEU A 35 4.14 -9.08 15.84
N THR A 36 3.22 -9.08 14.87
CA THR A 36 1.86 -9.61 15.06
C THR A 36 1.90 -11.13 15.25
N GLY A 37 2.65 -11.85 14.41
CA GLY A 37 2.81 -13.31 14.52
C GLY A 37 3.53 -13.72 15.80
N TYR A 38 4.59 -13.01 16.19
CA TYR A 38 5.34 -13.24 17.42
C TYR A 38 4.45 -13.06 18.65
N ARG A 39 3.66 -11.98 18.71
CA ARG A 39 2.70 -11.78 19.82
C ARG A 39 1.72 -12.94 19.93
N GLU A 40 1.17 -13.38 18.81
CA GLU A 40 0.16 -14.44 18.79
C GLU A 40 0.75 -15.80 19.19
N LEU A 41 1.98 -16.10 18.73
CA LEU A 41 2.72 -17.30 19.12
C LEU A 41 2.88 -17.39 20.65
N PHE A 42 3.27 -16.29 21.31
CA PHE A 42 3.41 -16.26 22.76
C PHE A 42 2.08 -16.44 23.50
N LEU A 43 0.97 -15.89 22.96
CA LEU A 43 -0.36 -16.10 23.52
C LEU A 43 -0.79 -17.57 23.43
N PHE A 44 -0.59 -18.22 22.28
CA PHE A 44 -0.92 -19.64 22.12
C PHE A 44 -0.06 -20.54 23.02
N GLN A 45 1.23 -20.23 23.17
CA GLN A 45 2.11 -20.96 24.08
C GLN A 45 1.67 -20.81 25.54
N ASP A 46 1.30 -19.59 25.98
CA ASP A 46 0.82 -19.34 27.34
C ASP A 46 -0.52 -20.05 27.62
N MET A 47 -1.46 -19.99 26.67
CA MET A 47 -2.73 -20.72 26.76
C MET A 47 -2.51 -22.24 26.81
N ALA A 48 -1.62 -22.78 25.98
CA ALA A 48 -1.29 -24.20 25.97
C ALA A 48 -0.65 -24.65 27.30
N LYS A 49 0.18 -23.81 27.91
CA LYS A 49 0.78 -24.06 29.23
C LYS A 49 -0.28 -24.07 30.34
N LYS A 50 -1.16 -23.06 30.37
CA LYS A 50 -2.23 -22.94 31.38
C LYS A 50 -3.26 -24.06 31.32
N GLU A 51 -3.59 -24.53 30.12
CA GLU A 51 -4.52 -25.66 29.93
C GLU A 51 -3.90 -26.99 30.41
N ARG A 52 -2.57 -27.16 30.28
CA ARG A 52 -1.84 -28.32 30.82
C ARG A 52 -1.79 -28.32 32.34
N ASP A 53 -1.52 -27.16 32.94
CA ASP A 53 -1.49 -27.01 34.39
C ASP A 53 -2.85 -27.35 35.03
N ARG A 54 -3.96 -27.14 34.32
CA ARG A 54 -5.31 -27.54 34.75
C ARG A 54 -5.61 -29.03 34.64
N ARG A 55 -4.94 -29.76 33.74
CA ARG A 55 -5.24 -31.18 33.45
C ARG A 55 -4.49 -32.20 34.32
N SER A 56 -3.53 -31.78 35.15
CA SER A 56 -2.86 -32.64 36.15
C SER A 56 -2.40 -34.02 35.64
N GLU A 57 -1.80 -34.11 34.44
CA GLU A 57 -1.21 -35.37 33.94
C GLU A 57 0.31 -35.45 34.20
N PRO A 58 0.84 -36.63 34.61
CA PRO A 58 2.26 -36.80 34.89
C PRO A 58 3.11 -36.92 33.61
N HIS A 59 4.02 -35.96 33.47
CA HIS A 59 5.23 -35.85 32.64
C HIS A 59 5.45 -36.83 31.46
N SER A 60 5.45 -36.24 30.25
CA SER A 60 6.38 -36.60 29.17
C SER A 60 7.09 -35.32 28.67
N PRO A 61 8.43 -35.20 28.72
CA PRO A 61 9.16 -33.95 28.44
C PRO A 61 9.13 -33.47 26.97
N LYS A 62 8.44 -34.18 26.07
CA LYS A 62 8.61 -34.02 24.61
C LYS A 62 7.51 -33.24 23.89
N GLU A 63 6.45 -32.84 24.59
CA GLU A 63 5.29 -32.25 23.91
C GLU A 63 5.13 -30.75 24.15
N ALA A 64 6.18 -29.95 24.35
CA ALA A 64 6.10 -28.49 24.18
C ALA A 64 5.93 -28.06 22.71
N ALA A 65 5.40 -28.96 21.86
CA ALA A 65 5.14 -28.72 20.47
C ALA A 65 3.79 -28.01 20.31
N LEU A 66 3.79 -26.89 19.58
CA LEU A 66 2.58 -26.22 19.11
C LEU A 66 1.68 -27.28 18.44
N SER A 67 0.40 -27.32 18.82
CA SER A 67 -0.54 -28.22 18.15
C SER A 67 -0.70 -27.79 16.69
N THR A 68 -1.03 -28.73 15.80
CA THR A 68 -1.47 -28.45 14.43
C THR A 68 -2.60 -27.41 14.40
N ARG A 69 -3.45 -27.37 15.43
CA ARG A 69 -4.50 -26.36 15.59
C ARG A 69 -3.92 -24.96 15.87
N ASP A 70 -2.89 -24.86 16.70
CA ASP A 70 -2.24 -23.60 17.06
C ASP A 70 -1.48 -23.03 15.85
N ILE A 71 -0.78 -23.89 15.11
CA ILE A 71 -0.09 -23.50 13.86
C ILE A 71 -1.09 -22.96 12.84
N LYS A 72 -2.25 -23.61 12.68
CA LYS A 72 -3.34 -23.09 11.82
C LYS A 72 -3.87 -21.74 12.30
N GLY A 73 -4.03 -21.56 13.61
CA GLY A 73 -4.44 -20.28 14.22
C GLY A 73 -3.45 -19.15 13.93
N ILE A 74 -2.16 -19.41 14.15
CA ILE A 74 -1.08 -18.46 13.86
C ILE A 74 -1.03 -18.12 12.37
N SER A 75 -1.16 -19.12 11.48
CA SER A 75 -1.21 -18.89 10.03
C SER A 75 -2.39 -18.01 9.63
N LEU A 76 -3.57 -18.21 10.22
CA LEU A 76 -4.74 -17.36 9.97
C LEU A 76 -4.48 -15.91 10.41
N VAL A 77 -3.90 -15.71 11.59
CA VAL A 77 -3.56 -14.37 12.11
C VAL A 77 -2.51 -13.68 11.25
N LEU A 78 -1.49 -14.42 10.80
CA LEU A 78 -0.47 -13.92 9.88
C LEU A 78 -1.07 -13.52 8.53
N ASN A 79 -1.92 -14.35 7.93
CA ASN A 79 -2.62 -14.00 6.69
C ASN A 79 -3.49 -12.75 6.86
N LYS A 80 -4.18 -12.61 7.98
CA LYS A 80 -4.95 -11.40 8.31
C LYS A 80 -4.05 -10.16 8.45
N ALA A 81 -2.88 -10.30 9.07
CA ALA A 81 -1.91 -9.22 9.20
C ALA A 81 -1.32 -8.80 7.84
N ILE A 82 -0.99 -9.77 6.99
CA ILE A 82 -0.53 -9.54 5.62
C ILE A 82 -1.59 -8.79 4.83
N ASN A 83 -2.83 -9.25 4.83
CA ASN A 83 -3.93 -8.59 4.11
C ASN A 83 -4.16 -7.15 4.59
N ARG A 84 -3.99 -6.88 5.89
CA ARG A 84 -4.07 -5.51 6.43
C ARG A 84 -2.94 -4.62 5.92
N GLU A 85 -1.70 -5.12 5.88
CA GLU A 85 -0.58 -4.36 5.33
C GLU A 85 -0.72 -4.13 3.82
N VAL A 86 -1.18 -5.14 3.07
CA VAL A 86 -1.50 -5.01 1.63
C VAL A 86 -2.56 -3.93 1.43
N ALA A 87 -3.67 -3.98 2.17
CA ALA A 87 -4.71 -2.95 2.09
C ALA A 87 -4.17 -1.55 2.45
N ARG A 88 -3.28 -1.44 3.44
CA ARG A 88 -2.65 -0.17 3.82
C ARG A 88 -1.77 0.38 2.69
N LEU A 89 -0.99 -0.48 2.04
CA LEU A 89 -0.12 -0.10 0.92
C LEU A 89 -0.92 0.25 -0.34
N SER A 90 -2.00 -0.48 -0.60
CA SER A 90 -2.84 -0.27 -1.79
C SER A 90 -3.84 0.88 -1.66
N ARG A 91 -4.03 1.46 -0.47
CA ARG A 91 -5.06 2.49 -0.18
C ARG A 91 -5.07 3.68 -1.14
N ARG A 92 -3.94 4.02 -1.76
CA ARG A 92 -3.83 5.16 -2.70
C ARG A 92 -3.72 4.74 -4.16
N LEU A 93 -3.65 3.45 -4.46
CA LEU A 93 -3.53 2.98 -5.85
C LEU A 93 -4.80 3.30 -6.64
N ASP A 94 -5.99 3.19 -6.04
CA ASP A 94 -7.25 3.52 -6.72
C ASP A 94 -7.33 5.01 -7.09
N PHE A 95 -6.82 5.88 -6.22
CA PHE A 95 -6.72 7.31 -6.49
C PHE A 95 -5.75 7.59 -7.64
N LEU A 96 -4.59 6.93 -7.66
CA LEU A 96 -3.63 7.05 -8.75
C LEU A 96 -4.21 6.51 -10.07
N ALA A 97 -4.93 5.39 -10.03
CA ALA A 97 -5.59 4.80 -11.21
C ALA A 97 -6.69 5.71 -11.76
N THR A 98 -7.47 6.33 -10.87
CA THR A 98 -8.50 7.30 -11.27
C THR A 98 -7.87 8.57 -11.84
N THR A 99 -6.81 9.08 -11.21
CA THR A 99 -6.08 10.25 -11.70
C THR A 99 -5.51 9.96 -13.09
N GLY A 100 -4.75 8.88 -13.24
CA GLY A 100 -4.14 8.47 -14.51
C GLY A 100 -5.14 8.27 -15.65
N SER A 101 -6.32 7.75 -15.34
CA SER A 101 -7.36 7.55 -16.36
C SER A 101 -8.17 8.81 -16.68
N THR A 102 -8.29 9.76 -15.74
CA THR A 102 -9.18 10.93 -15.91
C THR A 102 -8.45 12.18 -16.40
N THR A 103 -7.17 12.38 -16.03
CA THR A 103 -6.39 13.57 -16.40
C THR A 103 -6.25 13.81 -17.91
N PRO A 104 -6.18 12.79 -18.80
CA PRO A 104 -6.17 13.03 -20.25
C PRO A 104 -7.45 13.70 -20.73
N PHE A 105 -8.60 13.33 -20.16
CA PHE A 105 -9.89 13.93 -20.51
C PHE A 105 -10.02 15.36 -20.00
N ILE A 106 -9.41 15.69 -18.85
CA ILE A 106 -9.33 17.07 -18.35
C ILE A 106 -8.48 17.92 -19.32
N GLY A 107 -7.36 17.39 -19.81
CA GLY A 107 -6.54 18.07 -20.82
C GLY A 107 -7.26 18.27 -22.15
N LEU A 108 -7.95 17.24 -22.65
CA LEU A 108 -8.80 17.31 -23.85
C LEU A 108 -9.94 18.32 -23.68
N PHE A 109 -10.56 18.39 -22.51
CA PHE A 109 -11.56 19.42 -22.22
C PHE A 109 -10.95 20.83 -22.32
N GLY A 110 -9.74 21.02 -21.80
CA GLY A 110 -9.01 22.28 -21.92
C GLY A 110 -8.75 22.71 -23.37
N THR A 111 -8.37 21.77 -24.26
CA THR A 111 -8.19 22.11 -25.69
C THR A 111 -9.50 22.53 -26.34
N VAL A 112 -10.58 21.77 -26.13
CA VAL A 112 -11.89 22.07 -26.70
C VAL A 112 -12.35 23.45 -26.23
N TRP A 113 -12.18 23.76 -24.95
CA TRP A 113 -12.54 25.06 -24.39
C TRP A 113 -11.73 26.21 -24.98
N GLY A 114 -10.40 26.09 -25.05
CA GLY A 114 -9.53 27.15 -25.59
C GLY A 114 -9.75 27.39 -27.08
N ILE A 115 -9.97 26.33 -27.86
CA ILE A 115 -10.33 26.43 -29.28
C ILE A 115 -11.69 27.12 -29.43
N MET A 116 -12.71 26.74 -28.64
CA MET A 116 -14.03 27.39 -28.67
C MET A 116 -13.92 28.89 -28.33
N HIS A 117 -13.11 29.25 -27.33
CA HIS A 117 -12.90 30.65 -26.97
C HIS A 117 -12.24 31.44 -28.11
N SER A 118 -11.25 30.83 -28.78
CA SER A 118 -10.55 31.43 -29.91
C SER A 118 -11.51 31.68 -31.10
N PHE A 119 -12.37 30.71 -31.42
CA PHE A 119 -13.41 30.88 -32.45
C PHE A 119 -14.48 31.91 -32.06
N ARG A 120 -14.85 32.00 -30.78
CA ARG A 120 -15.77 33.05 -30.31
C ARG A 120 -15.19 34.44 -30.51
N SER A 121 -13.89 34.62 -30.27
CA SER A 121 -13.20 35.90 -30.51
C SER A 121 -13.24 36.29 -31.99
N ILE A 122 -13.02 35.33 -32.91
CA ILE A 122 -13.18 35.57 -34.36
C ILE A 122 -14.61 36.03 -34.68
N GLY A 123 -15.62 35.36 -34.10
CA GLY A 123 -17.02 35.69 -34.33
C GLY A 123 -17.40 37.11 -33.89
N VAL A 124 -16.80 37.61 -32.81
CA VAL A 124 -17.01 39.00 -32.32
C VAL A 124 -16.23 40.03 -33.15
N GLN A 125 -14.99 39.72 -33.54
CA GLN A 125 -14.15 40.62 -34.35
C GLN A 125 -14.59 40.71 -35.81
N GLY A 126 -15.38 39.75 -36.29
CA GLY A 126 -15.88 39.71 -37.67
C GLY A 126 -14.80 39.42 -38.73
N SER A 127 -13.55 39.22 -38.32
CA SER A 127 -12.43 38.87 -39.19
C SER A 127 -11.50 37.89 -38.49
N ALA A 128 -10.95 36.93 -39.24
CA ALA A 128 -10.00 35.96 -38.73
C ALA A 128 -8.57 36.42 -39.04
N SER A 129 -7.74 36.55 -38.00
CA SER A 129 -6.30 36.73 -38.16
C SER A 129 -5.55 35.65 -37.38
N ILE A 130 -4.52 35.06 -37.98
CA ILE A 130 -3.70 34.03 -37.32
C ILE A 130 -3.08 34.59 -36.03
N GLY A 131 -2.60 35.84 -36.07
CA GLY A 131 -2.03 36.50 -34.89
C GLY A 131 -3.02 36.65 -33.73
N GLY A 132 -4.32 36.82 -34.02
CA GLY A 132 -5.36 36.97 -32.99
C GLY A 132 -5.78 35.66 -32.31
N VAL A 133 -5.57 34.51 -32.94
CA VAL A 133 -6.00 33.19 -32.41
C VAL A 133 -4.85 32.26 -32.03
N ALA A 134 -3.65 32.48 -32.56
CA ALA A 134 -2.48 31.65 -32.28
C ALA A 134 -2.19 31.50 -30.77
N PRO A 135 -2.28 32.55 -29.93
CA PRO A 135 -2.09 32.40 -28.49
C PRO A 135 -3.10 31.46 -27.83
N GLY A 136 -4.39 31.60 -28.13
CA GLY A 136 -5.45 30.78 -27.52
C GLY A 136 -5.40 29.30 -27.94
N ILE A 137 -4.95 29.03 -29.17
CA ILE A 137 -4.73 27.64 -29.64
C ILE A 137 -3.47 27.05 -28.99
N ALA A 138 -2.40 27.82 -28.81
CA ALA A 138 -1.20 27.35 -28.13
C ALA A 138 -1.49 26.98 -26.66
N GLU A 139 -2.24 27.82 -25.94
CA GLU A 139 -2.68 27.54 -24.57
C GLU A 139 -3.56 26.30 -24.47
N ALA A 140 -4.48 26.12 -25.43
CA ALA A 140 -5.27 24.90 -25.56
C ALA A 140 -4.37 23.66 -25.64
N LEU A 141 -3.36 23.65 -26.52
CA LEU A 141 -2.47 22.50 -26.69
C LEU A 141 -1.65 22.18 -25.43
N ILE A 142 -1.26 23.21 -24.66
CA ILE A 142 -0.58 23.01 -23.37
C ILE A 142 -1.49 22.27 -22.38
N ALA A 143 -2.81 22.50 -22.40
CA ALA A 143 -3.73 21.80 -21.51
C ALA A 143 -3.75 20.29 -21.75
N THR A 144 -3.73 19.84 -23.02
CA THR A 144 -3.61 18.39 -23.33
C THR A 144 -2.24 17.85 -22.94
N ALA A 145 -1.16 18.59 -23.21
CA ALA A 145 0.18 18.17 -22.80
C ALA A 145 0.26 17.99 -21.27
N ALA A 146 -0.31 18.92 -20.50
CA ALA A 146 -0.40 18.83 -19.05
C ALA A 146 -1.27 17.64 -18.58
N GLY A 147 -2.41 17.39 -19.25
CA GLY A 147 -3.27 16.26 -18.96
C GLY A 147 -2.59 14.89 -19.18
N LEU A 148 -1.78 14.79 -20.24
CA LEU A 148 -0.97 13.59 -20.53
C LEU A 148 0.21 13.45 -19.58
N LEU A 149 0.84 14.54 -19.15
CA LEU A 149 1.94 14.51 -18.18
C LEU A 149 1.47 14.15 -16.77
N ALA A 150 0.25 14.52 -16.41
CA ALA A 150 -0.35 14.18 -15.13
C ALA A 150 -0.92 12.76 -15.09
N ALA A 151 -1.06 12.10 -16.25
CA ALA A 151 -1.56 10.73 -16.38
C ALA A 151 -0.45 9.70 -16.14
#